data_AF-A0A970C629-F1
#
_entry.id   AF-A0A970C629-F1
#
_cell.length_a   1.000
_cell.length_b   1.000
_cell.length_c   1.000
_cell.angle_alpha   90.00
_cell.angle_beta   90.00
_cell.angle_gamma   90.00
#
_symmetry.space_group_name_H-M   'P 1'
#
loop_
_entity.id
_entity.type
_entity.pdbx_description
1 polymer ?
#
loop_
_entity_poly.entity_id
_entity_poly.type
_entity_poly.pdbx_seq_one_letter_code
_entity_poly.pdbx_strand_id
1 'polypeptide(L)'
;MQSKTKTTRGTSEKDSKTGRPAVPISAQPEAKSIAVPTGSEPGQQLTCSSNPLARPKHVTGPGIAPPQWRCIVREVLITETQLRRRVAELARAITRDYVGKDLVVVAVLTGTVMFLADLLRHLQLPLRLDFVGVSSYREGTKPGRLIHTKTLRVDIKDRDVLLVDDILDTGNTLAVVQDQLRRLRPRSLRTCVLLDKPARRARAVKVDYVGFVIPNVFVVGYGLDYNEQHRNLPFIGVLRT
;
A
#
# COMPACT_ATOMS: atom_id res chain seq x y z
N MET A 1 -19.88 57.86 51.70
CA MET A 1 -19.70 57.33 53.07
C MET A 1 -19.43 55.83 52.97
N GLN A 2 -18.26 55.42 53.51
CA GLN A 2 -17.92 54.15 54.18
C GLN A 2 -18.50 52.83 53.61
N SER A 3 -17.67 51.95 53.04
CA SER A 3 -16.82 50.93 53.72
C SER A 3 -17.61 49.70 54.20
N LYS A 4 -17.31 48.51 53.67
CA LYS A 4 -16.50 47.50 54.40
C LYS A 4 -16.19 46.26 53.55
N THR A 5 -14.94 45.86 53.73
CA THR A 5 -14.20 44.69 53.27
C THR A 5 -14.66 43.38 53.91
N LYS A 6 -14.45 42.24 53.22
CA LYS A 6 -13.95 41.03 53.88
C LYS A 6 -13.12 40.14 52.96
N THR A 7 -11.83 40.12 53.27
CA THR A 7 -10.78 39.21 52.82
C THR A 7 -11.04 37.77 53.29
N THR A 8 -10.73 36.78 52.46
CA THR A 8 -10.17 35.49 52.91
C THR A 8 -9.04 35.07 51.97
N ARG A 9 -7.92 34.69 52.59
CA ARG A 9 -6.67 34.17 52.00
C ARG A 9 -6.71 32.64 51.95
N GLY A 10 -5.94 32.08 51.01
CA GLY A 10 -5.35 30.74 51.07
C GLY A 10 -5.81 29.85 49.91
N THR A 11 -4.97 29.07 49.23
CA THR A 11 -3.54 28.76 49.36
C THR A 11 -3.15 27.91 48.14
N SER A 12 -1.88 28.00 47.73
CA SER A 12 -1.11 26.99 46.98
C SER A 12 -1.62 26.53 45.61
N GLU A 13 -1.10 27.18 44.58
CA GLU A 13 -0.86 26.60 43.26
C GLU A 13 0.30 25.59 43.40
N LYS A 14 0.04 24.30 43.18
CA LYS A 14 1.06 23.26 43.09
C LYS A 14 0.92 22.55 41.75
N ASP A 15 2.04 22.58 41.02
CA ASP A 15 2.36 21.77 39.85
C ASP A 15 1.84 20.34 39.95
N SER A 16 1.21 19.85 38.88
CA SER A 16 1.27 18.43 38.54
C SER A 16 1.38 18.25 37.02
N LYS A 17 2.63 18.19 36.57
CA LYS A 17 3.04 17.57 35.31
C LYS A 17 2.56 16.12 35.32
N THR A 18 1.54 15.79 34.53
CA THR A 18 1.19 14.41 34.24
C THR A 18 2.05 13.91 33.07
N GLY A 19 3.22 13.38 33.42
CA GLY A 19 4.06 12.62 32.50
C GLY A 19 3.35 11.33 32.09
N ARG A 20 3.29 11.07 30.78
CA ARG A 20 2.91 9.74 30.26
C ARG A 20 3.96 8.70 30.71
N PRO A 21 3.55 7.51 31.17
CA PRO A 21 4.50 6.45 31.43
C PRO A 21 5.09 5.95 30.10
N ALA A 22 6.42 5.90 30.04
CA ALA A 22 7.15 5.27 28.94
C ALA A 22 6.88 3.76 28.95
N VAL A 23 6.54 3.21 27.77
CA VAL A 23 6.41 1.77 27.56
C VAL A 23 7.83 1.16 27.51
N PRO A 24 8.12 0.08 28.25
CA PRO A 24 9.44 -0.53 28.22
C PRO A 24 9.67 -1.20 26.87
N ILE A 25 10.78 -0.85 26.22
CA ILE A 25 11.29 -1.52 25.03
C ILE A 25 11.83 -2.88 25.49
N SER A 26 11.16 -3.97 25.11
CA SER A 26 11.69 -5.32 25.32
C SER A 26 12.95 -5.51 24.47
N ALA A 27 14.08 -5.78 25.12
CA ALA A 27 15.31 -6.18 24.44
C ALA A 27 15.08 -7.45 23.60
N GLN A 28 15.46 -7.41 22.33
CA GLN A 28 15.55 -8.60 21.48
C GLN A 28 16.91 -9.28 21.68
N PRO A 29 16.99 -10.63 21.58
CA PRO A 29 18.25 -11.34 21.81
C PRO A 29 19.24 -11.12 20.66
N GLU A 30 20.51 -10.94 21.04
CA GLU A 30 21.64 -10.78 20.12
C GLU A 30 21.84 -12.01 19.23
N ALA A 31 21.94 -11.79 17.92
CA ALA A 31 22.25 -12.82 16.95
C ALA A 31 23.74 -13.20 17.04
N LYS A 32 24.04 -14.43 17.47
CA LYS A 32 25.39 -15.00 17.44
C LYS A 32 25.86 -15.15 15.99
N SER A 33 27.03 -14.59 15.67
CA SER A 33 27.67 -14.76 14.36
C SER A 33 28.15 -16.21 14.19
N ILE A 34 27.70 -16.88 13.13
CA ILE A 34 28.27 -18.15 12.68
C ILE A 34 29.18 -17.83 11.50
N ALA A 35 30.47 -18.20 11.63
CA ALA A 35 31.46 -18.06 10.57
C ALA A 35 31.17 -19.03 9.42
N VAL A 36 31.22 -18.53 8.18
CA VAL A 36 31.12 -19.34 6.95
C VAL A 36 32.53 -19.64 6.44
N PRO A 37 32.90 -20.90 6.15
CA PRO A 37 34.22 -21.24 5.64
C PRO A 37 34.34 -20.87 4.16
N THR A 38 35.50 -20.31 3.80
CA THR A 38 35.89 -19.97 2.43
C THR A 38 36.41 -21.21 1.71
N GLY A 39 35.73 -21.60 0.64
CA GLY A 39 36.16 -22.64 -0.31
C GLY A 39 35.70 -22.26 -1.72
N SER A 40 36.65 -22.22 -2.64
CA SER A 40 36.61 -21.68 -4.01
C SER A 40 36.08 -22.65 -5.07
N GLU A 41 35.36 -22.16 -6.08
CA GLU A 41 35.50 -22.51 -7.52
C GLU A 41 34.89 -21.39 -8.42
N PRO A 42 35.40 -21.15 -9.65
CA PRO A 42 35.07 -19.98 -10.47
C PRO A 42 33.84 -20.22 -11.35
N GLY A 43 32.65 -19.92 -10.84
CA GLY A 43 31.42 -19.79 -11.62
C GLY A 43 31.14 -18.33 -11.98
N GLN A 44 30.83 -18.06 -13.24
CA GLN A 44 30.53 -16.74 -13.83
C GLN A 44 29.85 -15.77 -12.84
N GLN A 45 30.60 -14.76 -12.41
CA GLN A 45 30.15 -13.74 -11.50
C GLN A 45 29.13 -12.87 -12.23
N LEU A 46 27.84 -13.09 -11.99
CA LEU A 46 26.79 -12.15 -12.37
C LEU A 46 27.05 -10.85 -11.60
N THR A 47 27.70 -9.90 -12.25
CA THR A 47 27.98 -8.60 -11.66
C THR A 47 26.68 -7.83 -11.51
N CYS A 48 26.22 -7.70 -10.26
CA CYS A 48 25.30 -6.63 -9.91
C CYS A 48 26.07 -5.32 -10.13
N SER A 49 25.67 -4.54 -11.13
CA SER A 49 26.32 -3.27 -11.45
C SER A 49 26.43 -2.38 -10.20
N SER A 50 27.64 -1.99 -9.85
CA SER A 50 28.06 -1.30 -8.63
C SER A 50 27.67 0.19 -8.55
N ASN A 51 26.78 0.67 -9.42
CA ASN A 51 26.31 2.05 -9.39
C ASN A 51 24.82 2.14 -9.01
N PRO A 52 24.48 2.29 -7.72
CA PRO A 52 23.10 2.31 -7.22
C PRO A 52 22.33 3.60 -7.56
N LEU A 53 22.96 4.62 -8.17
CA LEU A 53 22.38 5.95 -8.34
C LEU A 53 21.89 6.26 -9.77
N ALA A 54 22.21 5.45 -10.77
CA ALA A 54 21.72 5.67 -12.12
C ALA A 54 20.27 5.19 -12.24
N ARG A 55 19.30 6.11 -12.42
CA ARG A 55 17.94 5.71 -12.83
C ARG A 55 18.03 4.96 -14.16
N PRO A 56 17.54 3.72 -14.26
CA PRO A 56 17.54 2.98 -15.51
C PRO A 56 16.77 3.76 -16.57
N LYS A 57 17.23 3.70 -17.83
CA LYS A 57 16.39 4.05 -18.99
C LYS A 57 15.13 3.19 -18.93
N HIS A 58 13.98 3.75 -19.31
CA HIS A 58 12.67 3.08 -19.29
C HIS A 58 12.77 1.62 -19.75
N VAL A 59 12.23 0.69 -18.97
CA VAL A 59 12.13 -0.71 -19.38
C VAL A 59 11.08 -0.80 -20.48
N THR A 60 11.49 -1.12 -21.70
CA THR A 60 10.66 -1.01 -22.91
C THR A 60 9.98 -2.31 -23.34
N GLY A 61 10.28 -3.46 -22.72
CA GLY A 61 9.64 -4.74 -23.04
C GLY A 61 9.57 -5.72 -21.85
N PRO A 62 8.55 -6.60 -21.78
CA PRO A 62 8.54 -7.72 -20.84
C PRO A 62 9.68 -8.70 -21.16
N GLY A 63 10.13 -9.46 -20.16
CA GLY A 63 11.22 -10.44 -20.32
C GLY A 63 12.40 -10.21 -19.38
N ILE A 64 13.64 -10.35 -19.87
CA ILE A 64 14.84 -10.39 -19.00
C ILE A 64 14.98 -9.09 -18.21
N ALA A 65 15.12 -9.21 -16.89
CA ALA A 65 15.34 -8.06 -16.01
C ALA A 65 16.62 -7.28 -16.39
N PRO A 66 16.63 -5.95 -16.26
CA PRO A 66 17.84 -5.14 -16.43
C PRO A 66 18.98 -5.67 -15.55
N PRO A 67 20.25 -5.65 -16.01
CA PRO A 67 21.38 -6.29 -15.32
C PRO A 67 21.47 -5.98 -13.82
N GLN A 68 21.25 -4.73 -13.44
CA GLN A 68 21.28 -4.25 -12.05
C GLN A 68 20.17 -4.84 -11.15
N TRP A 69 19.11 -5.40 -11.73
CA TRP A 69 18.00 -6.00 -11.00
C TRP A 69 17.95 -7.51 -11.11
N ARG A 70 18.84 -8.14 -11.90
CA ARG A 70 18.77 -9.59 -12.18
C ARG A 70 18.93 -10.47 -10.95
N CYS A 71 19.62 -10.01 -9.91
CA CYS A 71 19.75 -10.75 -8.64
C CYS A 71 18.43 -10.85 -7.87
N ILE A 72 17.52 -9.89 -8.05
CA ILE A 72 16.24 -9.80 -7.30
C ILE A 72 15.06 -10.18 -8.19
N VAL A 73 15.10 -9.80 -9.47
CA VAL A 73 13.99 -9.96 -10.42
C VAL A 73 14.36 -11.03 -11.44
N ARG A 74 13.51 -12.06 -11.53
CA ARG A 74 13.63 -13.12 -12.53
C ARG A 74 13.34 -12.58 -13.92
N GLU A 75 12.21 -11.92 -14.07
CA GLU A 75 11.72 -11.33 -15.32
C GLU A 75 10.80 -10.14 -15.04
N VAL A 76 10.73 -9.21 -16.00
CA VAL A 76 9.77 -8.10 -16.02
C VAL A 76 8.46 -8.62 -16.57
N LEU A 77 7.42 -8.58 -15.74
CA LEU A 77 6.07 -9.01 -16.10
C LEU A 77 5.27 -7.88 -16.76
N ILE A 78 5.37 -6.66 -16.21
CA ILE A 78 4.68 -5.47 -16.73
C ILE A 78 5.66 -4.31 -16.74
N THR A 79 5.89 -3.75 -17.92
CA THR A 79 6.81 -2.63 -18.12
C THR A 79 6.23 -1.31 -17.64
N GLU A 80 7.11 -0.33 -17.40
CA GLU A 80 6.72 1.05 -17.08
C GLU A 80 5.80 1.66 -18.16
N THR A 81 6.07 1.36 -19.43
CA THR A 81 5.24 1.87 -20.54
C THR A 81 3.86 1.22 -20.55
N GLN A 82 3.76 -0.08 -20.26
CA GLN A 82 2.47 -0.76 -20.11
C GLN A 82 1.68 -0.21 -18.93
N LEU A 83 2.33 -0.01 -17.78
CA LEU A 83 1.73 0.60 -16.58
C LEU A 83 1.13 1.97 -16.91
N ARG A 84 1.95 2.89 -17.42
CA ARG A 84 1.51 4.26 -17.77
C ARG A 84 0.32 4.25 -18.73
N ARG A 85 0.39 3.43 -19.79
CA ARG A 85 -0.72 3.30 -20.75
C ARG A 85 -1.99 2.80 -20.08
N ARG A 86 -1.88 1.72 -19.30
CA ARG A 86 -3.04 1.09 -18.68
C ARG A 86 -3.69 1.97 -17.62
N VAL A 87 -2.89 2.65 -16.81
CA VAL A 87 -3.37 3.62 -15.81
C VAL A 87 -4.16 4.75 -16.49
N ALA A 88 -3.66 5.29 -17.61
CA ALA A 88 -4.39 6.31 -18.37
C ALA A 88 -5.70 5.78 -18.99
N GLU A 89 -5.76 4.51 -19.41
CA GLU A 89 -7.00 3.86 -19.85
C GLU A 89 -8.02 3.71 -18.70
N LEU A 90 -7.57 3.24 -17.53
CA LEU A 90 -8.40 3.13 -16.33
C LEU A 90 -8.94 4.49 -15.90
N ALA A 91 -8.08 5.51 -15.84
CA ALA A 91 -8.47 6.86 -15.47
C ALA A 91 -9.55 7.40 -16.41
N ARG A 92 -9.42 7.23 -17.73
CA ARG A 92 -10.46 7.64 -18.69
C ARG A 92 -11.79 6.93 -18.44
N ALA A 93 -11.76 5.63 -18.15
CA ALA A 93 -12.97 4.88 -17.84
C ALA A 93 -13.64 5.39 -16.55
N ILE A 94 -12.87 5.56 -15.49
CA ILE A 94 -13.34 6.09 -14.21
C ILE A 94 -13.86 7.52 -14.38
N THR A 95 -13.14 8.39 -15.08
CA THR A 95 -13.57 9.77 -15.32
C THR A 95 -14.95 9.82 -15.96
N ARG A 96 -15.19 9.05 -17.03
CA ARG A 96 -16.53 8.99 -17.67
C ARG A 96 -17.61 8.56 -16.70
N ASP A 97 -17.36 7.53 -15.90
CA ASP A 97 -18.36 6.92 -15.03
C ASP A 97 -18.70 7.78 -13.81
N TYR A 98 -17.86 8.76 -13.48
CA TYR A 98 -18.01 9.66 -12.33
C TYR A 98 -18.15 11.15 -12.69
N VAL A 99 -18.32 11.51 -13.98
CA VAL A 99 -18.65 12.90 -14.36
C VAL A 99 -19.89 13.37 -13.60
N GLY A 100 -19.79 14.55 -12.99
CA GLY A 100 -20.89 15.17 -12.23
C GLY A 100 -21.23 14.48 -10.90
N LYS A 101 -20.42 13.53 -10.43
CA LYS A 101 -20.61 12.82 -9.16
C LYS A 101 -19.73 13.36 -8.05
N ASP A 102 -20.17 13.14 -6.80
CA ASP A 102 -19.40 13.47 -5.61
C ASP A 102 -18.44 12.31 -5.26
N LEU A 103 -17.28 12.30 -5.92
CA LEU A 103 -16.30 11.21 -5.83
C LEU A 103 -15.41 11.31 -4.59
N VAL A 104 -15.35 10.22 -3.82
CA VAL A 104 -14.30 9.96 -2.82
C VAL A 104 -13.48 8.76 -3.26
N VAL A 105 -12.17 8.96 -3.45
CA VAL A 105 -11.20 7.89 -3.68
C VAL A 105 -10.67 7.43 -2.33
N VAL A 106 -10.77 6.14 -2.05
CA VAL A 106 -10.23 5.51 -0.85
C VAL A 106 -9.19 4.49 -1.27
N ALA A 107 -7.93 4.67 -0.87
CA ALA A 107 -6.85 3.76 -1.22
C ALA A 107 -6.41 2.87 -0.05
N VAL A 108 -6.13 1.60 -0.33
CA VAL A 108 -5.57 0.66 0.65
C VAL A 108 -4.05 0.86 0.74
N LEU A 109 -3.52 1.10 1.93
CA LEU A 109 -2.07 1.23 2.16
C LEU A 109 -1.39 -0.14 2.30
N THR A 110 -0.10 -0.27 1.97
CA THR A 110 0.83 0.77 1.48
C THR A 110 1.13 0.63 -0.02
N GLY A 111 1.04 -0.58 -0.58
CA GLY A 111 1.52 -0.86 -1.93
C GLY A 111 0.80 -0.07 -3.03
N THR A 112 -0.43 0.36 -2.80
CA THR A 112 -1.22 1.17 -3.74
C THR A 112 -0.66 2.57 -4.01
N VAL A 113 0.25 3.10 -3.20
CA VAL A 113 0.69 4.52 -3.29
C VAL A 113 1.19 4.91 -4.68
N MET A 114 2.00 4.08 -5.34
CA MET A 114 2.55 4.41 -6.67
C MET A 114 1.46 4.41 -7.74
N PHE A 115 0.67 3.33 -7.79
CA PHE A 115 -0.47 3.20 -8.70
C PHE A 115 -1.49 4.32 -8.52
N LEU A 116 -1.84 4.63 -7.27
CA LEU A 116 -2.78 5.69 -6.94
C LEU A 116 -2.28 7.04 -7.42
N ALA A 117 -1.01 7.39 -7.16
CA ALA A 117 -0.46 8.68 -7.55
C ALA A 117 -0.56 8.88 -9.07
N ASP A 118 -0.23 7.86 -9.86
CA ASP A 118 -0.33 7.92 -11.32
C ASP A 118 -1.80 7.97 -11.77
N LEU A 119 -2.68 7.18 -11.16
CA LEU A 119 -4.11 7.19 -11.46
C LEU A 119 -4.72 8.58 -11.21
N LEU A 120 -4.48 9.16 -10.04
CA LEU A 120 -5.02 10.47 -9.64
C LEU A 120 -4.57 11.60 -10.58
N ARG A 121 -3.32 11.59 -11.06
CA ARG A 121 -2.84 12.59 -12.04
C ARG A 121 -3.60 12.54 -13.37
N HIS A 122 -4.18 11.39 -13.71
CA HIS A 122 -4.97 11.21 -14.93
C HIS A 122 -6.48 11.40 -14.73
N LEU A 123 -6.98 11.45 -13.49
CA LEU A 123 -8.40 11.67 -13.20
C LEU A 123 -8.75 13.15 -13.37
N GLN A 124 -9.51 13.46 -14.41
CA GLN A 124 -9.99 14.82 -14.70
C GLN A 124 -11.32 15.09 -14.00
N LEU A 125 -11.37 14.96 -12.67
CA LEU A 125 -12.57 15.15 -11.85
C LEU A 125 -12.22 15.82 -10.51
N PRO A 126 -13.11 16.66 -9.95
CA PRO A 126 -13.01 17.02 -8.54
C PRO A 126 -13.24 15.76 -7.69
N LEU A 127 -12.36 15.51 -6.72
CA LEU A 127 -12.45 14.36 -5.84
C LEU A 127 -11.90 14.67 -4.46
N ARG A 128 -12.31 13.86 -3.49
CA ARG A 128 -11.64 13.74 -2.18
C ARG A 128 -10.80 12.47 -2.16
N LEU A 129 -9.71 12.52 -1.40
CA LEU A 129 -8.82 11.38 -1.22
C LEU A 129 -8.70 11.05 0.27
N ASP A 130 -8.81 9.77 0.58
CA ASP A 130 -8.41 9.23 1.88
C ASP A 130 -7.84 7.82 1.75
N PHE A 131 -7.38 7.27 2.87
CA PHE A 131 -6.67 6.01 2.93
C PHE A 131 -7.18 5.14 4.05
N VAL A 132 -7.21 3.84 3.81
CA VAL A 132 -7.39 2.82 4.85
C VAL A 132 -6.12 2.00 4.97
N GLY A 133 -5.69 1.76 6.20
CA GLY A 133 -4.54 0.92 6.50
C GLY A 133 -5.03 -0.36 7.14
N VAL A 134 -4.66 -1.49 6.55
CA VAL A 134 -5.02 -2.82 7.04
C VAL A 134 -3.79 -3.71 7.05
N SER A 135 -3.60 -4.46 8.12
CA SER A 135 -2.57 -5.48 8.22
C SER A 135 -3.21 -6.80 8.67
N SER A 136 -2.76 -7.91 8.09
CA SER A 136 -3.14 -9.24 8.58
C SER A 136 -2.20 -9.63 9.72
N TYR A 137 -2.71 -9.73 10.95
CA TYR A 137 -1.96 -10.38 12.02
C TYR A 137 -1.96 -11.90 11.79
N ARG A 138 -0.83 -12.59 11.97
CA ARG A 138 -0.78 -14.06 11.95
C ARG A 138 -0.66 -14.56 13.39
N GLU A 139 -1.73 -15.14 13.93
CA GLU A 139 -1.67 -15.97 15.14
C GLU A 139 -1.61 -17.44 14.73
N GLY A 140 -0.39 -18.00 14.64
CA GLY A 140 -0.18 -19.40 14.29
C GLY A 140 -0.69 -19.80 12.90
N THR A 141 -1.44 -20.92 12.81
CA THR A 141 -1.94 -21.53 11.57
C THR A 141 -3.30 -21.01 11.09
N LYS A 142 -3.92 -20.04 11.78
CA LYS A 142 -5.22 -19.48 11.38
C LYS A 142 -5.04 -18.19 10.56
N PRO A 143 -5.90 -17.92 9.55
CA PRO A 143 -5.96 -16.61 8.94
C PRO A 143 -6.34 -15.59 10.03
N GLY A 144 -5.37 -14.79 10.48
CA GLY A 144 -5.58 -13.96 11.66
C GLY A 144 -6.36 -12.68 11.36
N ARG A 145 -6.74 -12.01 12.45
CA ARG A 145 -7.62 -10.84 12.44
C ARG A 145 -6.99 -9.69 11.64
N LEU A 146 -7.78 -9.03 10.80
CA LEU A 146 -7.36 -7.79 10.14
C LEU A 146 -7.25 -6.68 11.19
N ILE A 147 -6.08 -6.06 11.32
CA ILE A 147 -5.81 -4.93 12.19
C ILE A 147 -5.85 -3.65 11.36
N HIS A 148 -6.55 -2.63 11.87
CA HIS A 148 -6.54 -1.30 11.27
C HIS A 148 -5.28 -0.55 11.66
N THR A 149 -4.41 -0.27 10.70
CA THR A 149 -3.24 0.60 10.89
C THR A 149 -3.57 2.06 10.58
N LYS A 150 -4.63 2.31 9.80
CA LYS A 150 -5.20 3.64 9.56
C LYS A 150 -6.70 3.58 9.33
N THR A 151 -7.43 4.43 10.04
CA THR A 151 -8.88 4.60 9.90
C THR A 151 -9.21 5.73 8.92
N LEU A 152 -10.29 5.53 8.16
CA LEU A 152 -10.90 6.54 7.28
C LEU A 152 -11.34 7.76 8.11
N ARG A 153 -11.08 8.96 7.60
CA ARG A 153 -11.43 10.26 8.22
C ARG A 153 -12.45 11.04 7.39
N VAL A 154 -12.42 10.89 6.07
CA VAL A 154 -13.39 11.52 5.17
C VAL A 154 -14.74 10.83 5.30
N ASP A 155 -15.79 11.62 5.50
CA ASP A 155 -17.16 11.10 5.45
C ASP A 155 -17.51 10.67 4.02
N ILE A 156 -17.99 9.43 3.90
CA ILE A 156 -18.37 8.79 2.64
C ILE A 156 -19.87 8.49 2.56
N LYS A 157 -20.64 8.84 3.58
CA LYS A 157 -22.09 8.62 3.57
C LYS A 157 -22.73 9.38 2.40
N ASP A 158 -23.63 8.71 1.67
CA ASP A 158 -24.35 9.26 0.52
C ASP A 158 -23.44 9.80 -0.61
N ARG A 159 -22.19 9.32 -0.69
CA ARG A 159 -21.20 9.67 -1.73
C ARG A 159 -20.83 8.52 -2.63
N ASP A 160 -20.28 8.84 -3.79
CA ASP A 160 -19.80 7.88 -4.75
C ASP A 160 -18.34 7.52 -4.41
N VAL A 161 -18.09 6.26 -4.05
CA VAL A 161 -16.78 5.82 -3.56
C VAL A 161 -16.09 4.93 -4.58
N LEU A 162 -14.80 5.22 -4.82
CA LEU A 162 -13.89 4.37 -5.55
C LEU A 162 -12.83 3.83 -4.59
N LEU A 163 -12.92 2.54 -4.26
CA LEU A 163 -11.88 1.82 -3.53
C LEU A 163 -10.75 1.42 -4.49
N VAL A 164 -9.51 1.73 -4.15
CA VAL A 164 -8.32 1.44 -4.97
C VAL A 164 -7.36 0.56 -4.19
N ASP A 165 -6.91 -0.53 -4.81
CA ASP A 165 -5.94 -1.49 -4.25
C ASP A 165 -4.88 -1.85 -5.30
N ASP A 166 -3.68 -2.24 -4.89
CA ASP A 166 -2.60 -2.63 -5.81
C ASP A 166 -2.79 -4.05 -6.34
N ILE A 167 -3.20 -4.99 -5.50
CA ILE A 167 -3.32 -6.39 -5.89
C ILE A 167 -4.52 -7.09 -5.25
N LEU A 168 -5.35 -7.65 -6.12
CA LEU A 168 -6.37 -8.59 -5.73
C LEU A 168 -5.83 -10.02 -5.80
N ASP A 169 -5.36 -10.52 -4.66
CA ASP A 169 -4.89 -11.90 -4.49
C ASP A 169 -6.04 -12.82 -4.03
N THR A 170 -6.07 -13.25 -2.77
CA THR A 170 -7.13 -14.15 -2.26
C THR A 170 -8.52 -13.52 -2.20
N GLY A 171 -8.59 -12.19 -2.11
CA GLY A 171 -9.82 -11.41 -1.94
C GLY A 171 -10.22 -11.16 -0.49
N ASN A 172 -9.54 -11.73 0.49
CA ASN A 172 -9.90 -11.58 1.90
C ASN A 172 -9.81 -10.12 2.38
N THR A 173 -8.67 -9.47 2.16
CA THR A 173 -8.45 -8.07 2.54
C THR A 173 -9.49 -7.16 1.89
N LEU A 174 -9.60 -7.23 0.56
CA LEU A 174 -10.50 -6.38 -0.21
C LEU A 174 -11.96 -6.54 0.23
N ALA A 175 -12.40 -7.78 0.46
CA ALA A 175 -13.76 -8.03 0.90
C ALA A 175 -14.06 -7.43 2.28
N VAL A 176 -13.13 -7.54 3.24
CA VAL A 176 -13.30 -6.93 4.56
C VAL A 176 -13.38 -5.40 4.45
N VAL A 177 -12.52 -4.79 3.63
CA VAL A 177 -12.54 -3.34 3.40
C VAL A 177 -13.83 -2.92 2.71
N GLN A 178 -14.29 -3.65 1.68
CA GLN A 178 -15.58 -3.38 1.04
C GLN A 178 -16.75 -3.46 2.03
N ASP A 179 -16.79 -4.49 2.88
CA ASP A 179 -17.83 -4.66 3.90
C ASP A 179 -17.82 -3.48 4.90
N GLN A 180 -16.64 -2.99 5.28
CA GLN A 180 -16.49 -1.83 6.16
C GLN A 180 -17.01 -0.55 5.52
N LEU A 181 -16.60 -0.26 4.29
CA LEU A 181 -17.04 0.94 3.58
C LEU A 181 -18.56 0.91 3.33
N ARG A 182 -19.13 -0.25 3.00
CA ARG A 182 -20.60 -0.40 2.83
C ARG A 182 -21.39 -0.05 4.09
N ARG A 183 -20.87 -0.36 5.28
CA ARG A 183 -21.51 -0.02 6.56
C ARG A 183 -21.60 1.49 6.80
N LEU A 184 -20.71 2.28 6.18
CA LEU A 184 -20.76 3.74 6.21
C LEU A 184 -21.77 4.33 5.22
N ARG A 185 -22.52 3.49 4.51
CA ARG A 185 -23.64 3.84 3.62
C ARG A 185 -23.25 4.84 2.50
N PRO A 186 -22.25 4.54 1.67
CA PRO A 186 -22.00 5.32 0.47
C PRO A 186 -23.15 5.16 -0.52
N ARG A 187 -23.37 6.16 -1.37
CA ARG A 187 -24.33 6.11 -2.49
C ARG A 187 -23.96 5.03 -3.48
N SER A 188 -22.67 4.90 -3.78
CA SER A 188 -22.13 3.80 -4.57
C SER A 188 -20.75 3.40 -4.08
N LEU A 189 -20.40 2.13 -4.26
CA LEU A 189 -19.05 1.62 -3.99
C LEU A 189 -18.62 0.77 -5.18
N ARG A 190 -17.60 1.27 -5.90
CA ARG A 190 -16.88 0.51 -6.93
C ARG A 190 -15.44 0.28 -6.53
N THR A 191 -14.79 -0.65 -7.19
CA THR A 191 -13.41 -1.02 -6.89
C THR A 191 -12.53 -1.05 -8.13
N CYS A 192 -11.34 -0.48 -8.00
CA CYS A 192 -10.27 -0.51 -8.99
C CYS A 192 -9.05 -1.24 -8.40
N VAL A 193 -8.54 -2.24 -9.09
CA VAL A 193 -7.30 -2.94 -8.69
C VAL A 193 -6.29 -2.89 -9.82
N LEU A 194 -5.01 -2.66 -9.51
CA LEU A 194 -3.98 -2.70 -10.54
C LEU A 194 -3.77 -4.12 -11.04
N LEU A 195 -3.64 -5.10 -10.14
CA LEU A 195 -3.40 -6.50 -10.47
C LEU A 195 -4.54 -7.39 -9.98
N ASP A 196 -4.92 -8.38 -10.78
CA ASP A 196 -5.83 -9.45 -10.38
C ASP A 196 -5.18 -10.82 -10.59
N LYS A 197 -5.28 -11.69 -9.57
CA LYS A 197 -4.84 -13.09 -9.59
C LYS A 197 -6.03 -14.05 -9.43
N PRO A 198 -6.81 -14.32 -10.50
CA PRO A 198 -7.98 -15.18 -10.41
C PRO A 198 -7.68 -16.57 -9.84
N ALA A 199 -6.52 -17.14 -10.18
CA ALA A 199 -6.09 -18.46 -9.70
C ALA A 199 -5.89 -18.57 -8.18
N ARG A 200 -5.82 -17.44 -7.46
CA ARG A 200 -5.67 -17.37 -6.00
C ARG A 200 -6.97 -17.03 -5.27
N ARG A 201 -8.06 -16.78 -5.99
CA ARG A 201 -9.35 -16.35 -5.46
C ARG A 201 -9.88 -17.37 -4.46
N ALA A 202 -9.96 -16.98 -3.19
CA ALA A 202 -10.59 -17.76 -2.13
C ALA A 202 -11.95 -17.17 -1.71
N ARG A 203 -12.10 -15.85 -1.82
CA ARG A 203 -13.35 -15.14 -1.51
C ARG A 203 -13.81 -14.34 -2.71
N ALA A 204 -15.02 -14.61 -3.18
CA ALA A 204 -15.63 -13.85 -4.27
C ALA A 204 -15.75 -12.37 -3.88
N VAL A 205 -15.21 -11.50 -4.74
CA VAL A 205 -15.26 -10.05 -4.59
C VAL A 205 -15.56 -9.42 -5.93
N LYS A 206 -16.39 -8.40 -5.94
CA LYS A 206 -16.66 -7.62 -7.15
C LYS A 206 -15.57 -6.57 -7.32
N VAL A 207 -15.01 -6.52 -8.53
CA VAL A 207 -14.11 -5.46 -8.98
C VAL A 207 -14.65 -4.90 -10.27
N ASP A 208 -14.67 -3.57 -10.39
CA ASP A 208 -15.27 -2.86 -11.52
C ASP A 208 -14.21 -2.43 -12.53
N TYR A 209 -12.97 -2.19 -12.08
CA TYR A 209 -11.84 -1.82 -12.93
C TYR A 209 -10.61 -2.66 -12.59
N VAL A 210 -10.07 -3.36 -13.58
CA VAL A 210 -8.86 -4.19 -13.43
C VAL A 210 -7.77 -3.68 -14.35
N GLY A 211 -6.59 -3.37 -13.81
CA GLY A 211 -5.43 -3.01 -14.61
C GLY A 211 -4.94 -4.18 -15.44
N PHE A 212 -4.47 -5.23 -14.78
CA PHE A 212 -3.89 -6.41 -15.42
C PHE A 212 -4.34 -7.68 -14.70
N VAL A 213 -4.69 -8.69 -15.48
CA VAL A 213 -4.82 -10.06 -14.97
C VAL A 213 -3.46 -10.73 -15.10
N ILE A 214 -2.95 -11.28 -14.00
CA ILE A 214 -1.61 -11.90 -13.95
C ILE A 214 -1.67 -13.35 -13.42
N PRO A 215 -0.68 -14.20 -13.78
CA PRO A 215 -0.60 -15.54 -13.23
C PRO A 215 -0.28 -15.53 -11.73
N ASN A 216 -0.39 -16.71 -11.11
CA ASN A 216 0.00 -16.90 -9.70
C ASN A 216 1.53 -16.92 -9.53
N VAL A 217 2.15 -15.75 -9.61
CA VAL A 217 3.58 -15.52 -9.37
C VAL A 217 3.77 -14.45 -8.29
N PHE A 218 4.86 -14.52 -7.54
CA PHE A 218 5.19 -13.46 -6.57
C PHE A 218 5.80 -12.26 -7.32
N VAL A 219 5.20 -11.08 -7.14
CA VAL A 219 5.55 -9.87 -7.90
C VAL A 219 6.01 -8.75 -6.98
N VAL A 220 6.95 -7.94 -7.45
CA VAL A 220 7.50 -6.77 -6.77
C VAL A 220 7.62 -5.60 -7.74
N GLY A 221 7.72 -4.39 -7.19
CA GLY A 221 7.85 -3.16 -7.96
C GLY A 221 6.54 -2.42 -8.15
N TYR A 222 6.66 -1.15 -8.52
CA TYR A 222 5.54 -0.23 -8.70
C TYR A 222 4.58 -0.21 -7.48
N GLY A 223 5.17 -0.13 -6.29
CA GLY A 223 4.47 -0.14 -5.01
C GLY A 223 4.44 -1.50 -4.31
N LEU A 224 4.47 -2.61 -5.06
CA LEU A 224 4.51 -3.98 -4.52
C LEU A 224 5.88 -4.28 -3.92
N ASP A 225 5.93 -5.03 -2.81
CA ASP A 225 7.16 -5.29 -2.07
C ASP A 225 7.47 -6.75 -1.80
N TYR A 226 8.72 -6.96 -1.41
CA TYR A 226 9.16 -8.10 -0.62
C TYR A 226 9.95 -7.56 0.58
N ASN A 227 9.50 -7.86 1.80
CA ASN A 227 10.08 -7.36 3.04
C ASN A 227 10.28 -5.82 3.04
N GLU A 228 9.26 -5.08 2.61
CA GLU A 228 9.27 -3.61 2.50
C GLU A 228 10.25 -3.04 1.45
N GLN A 229 10.92 -3.89 0.66
CA GLN A 229 11.86 -3.48 -0.37
C GLN A 229 11.24 -3.54 -1.77
N HIS A 230 11.92 -2.90 -2.73
CA HIS A 230 11.64 -2.94 -4.16
C HIS A 230 10.38 -2.19 -4.64
N ARG A 231 9.61 -1.56 -3.74
CA ARG A 231 8.44 -0.72 -4.10
C ARG A 231 8.75 0.33 -5.17
N ASN A 232 9.98 0.82 -5.21
CA ASN A 232 10.45 1.88 -6.10
C ASN A 232 10.87 1.41 -7.50
N LEU A 233 10.84 0.11 -7.81
CA LEU A 233 11.08 -0.34 -9.18
C LEU A 233 9.99 0.24 -10.11
N PRO A 234 10.34 0.78 -11.29
CA PRO A 234 9.38 1.46 -12.17
C PRO A 234 8.53 0.49 -13.00
N PHE A 235 8.72 -0.81 -12.81
CA PHE A 235 8.03 -1.90 -13.49
C PHE A 235 7.60 -2.94 -12.46
N ILE A 236 6.73 -3.86 -12.87
CA ILE A 236 6.37 -5.02 -12.05
C ILE A 236 7.14 -6.23 -12.55
N GLY A 237 7.93 -6.83 -11.67
CA GLY A 237 8.76 -7.99 -11.95
C GLY A 237 8.37 -9.19 -11.11
N VAL A 238 8.69 -10.39 -11.59
CA VAL A 238 8.59 -11.63 -10.81
C VAL A 238 9.82 -11.73 -9.92
N LEU A 239 9.61 -11.90 -8.61
CA LEU A 239 10.70 -12.09 -7.65
C LEU A 239 11.49 -13.36 -7.98
N ARG A 240 12.81 -13.28 -7.91
CA ARG A 240 13.70 -14.44 -7.99
C ARG A 240 13.70 -15.15 -6.64
N THR A 241 13.26 -16.40 -6.65
CA THR A 241 13.29 -17.34 -5.51
C THR A 241 14.46 -18.29 -5.63
#